data_AF-A0A2I4AWV6-F1
#
_entry.id   AF-A0A2I4AWV6-F1
#
_cell.length_a   1.000
_cell.length_b   1.000
_cell.length_c   1.000
_cell.angle_alpha   90.00
_cell.angle_beta   90.00
_cell.angle_gamma   90.00
#
_symmetry.space_group_name_H-M   'P 1'
#
loop_
_entity.id
_entity.type
_entity.pdbx_description
1 polymer ?
#
loop_
_entity_poly.entity_id
_entity_poly.type
_entity_poly.pdbx_seq_one_letter_code
_entity_poly.pdbx_strand_id
1 'polypeptide(L)'
;MNLCWSEIKRKSHNIRARLEAFSDNSGKLQLSLQEIIEWLTAKDEELSEQLPIGGDVGAVQHQREFHQAFMEDVKSRGPFIYSVLESAQAFLAQHPFQEPEETLTDGKEVSPRRRILNVSRSVWKQANVASDLWEKLTARCVDRHRHMERTLERLLQIQAAMEELAGALEQAEGVRDAWEPVGDLFIDSLQDHIDATKLFKEELTQVKEGMKQINELAHQLAISDVHLSMENARALEHLNSRWKLLQGSIEERLKQLQDAHRDFGPGSQHFLSSSVQIPWERAISPNKVPYYINHQAQTTCWDHPKMTELYQALADLNNIKFSAYRTAMKLRRVQKALRLDLVALSELADVFREQELQQGEHVMDVVEVIHGLTALYEKLEEERSILVNIPLCVDMCLNWLLNVYDSPRNGKMRVLSFKMGLVSLCNADVQEKYKYLFRQVSGPGGLTDQRHLSLLLHEAIQIPRQLGEVAAFGGSNVEPSVRSCFRVAPGKPAIEVSHFLEWTSLEPQSMVWLPVLHRVAAAESTKHQAKCYVCKQCPIKGFRYRSLKQFNVDICQTCFLTGRTTKGKKLHYPIMEYYTPTTSGEKMRDFAKTLKNKFRSKQYFTKHPQRGYLPVQSVLEAESSET
;
A
#
# COMPACT_ATOMS: atom_id res chain seq x y z
N MET A 1 -25.75 115.76 48.82
CA MET A 1 -25.16 114.59 49.51
C MET A 1 -26.18 113.48 49.84
N ASN A 2 -27.38 113.78 50.37
CA ASN A 2 -28.35 112.76 50.80
C ASN A 2 -28.95 111.87 49.67
N LEU A 3 -29.17 112.40 48.45
CA LEU A 3 -29.66 111.64 47.29
C LEU A 3 -28.64 110.64 46.72
N CYS A 4 -27.35 110.99 46.73
CA CYS A 4 -26.28 110.11 46.28
C CYS A 4 -26.13 108.90 47.23
N TRP A 5 -26.34 109.12 48.53
CA TRP A 5 -26.24 108.09 49.55
C TRP A 5 -27.40 107.07 49.50
N SER A 6 -28.63 107.50 49.19
CA SER A 6 -29.77 106.59 48.99
C SER A 6 -29.64 105.75 47.72
N GLU A 7 -29.14 106.33 46.63
CA GLU A 7 -28.82 105.63 45.38
C GLU A 7 -27.75 104.54 45.59
N ILE A 8 -26.69 104.85 46.35
CA ILE A 8 -25.63 103.91 46.72
C ILE A 8 -26.17 102.80 47.63
N LYS A 9 -27.02 103.11 48.62
CA LYS A 9 -27.69 102.10 49.46
C LYS A 9 -28.57 101.16 48.63
N ARG A 10 -29.36 101.69 47.69
CA ARG A 10 -30.22 100.90 46.79
C ARG A 10 -29.40 100.00 45.87
N LYS A 11 -28.34 100.53 45.26
CA LYS A 11 -27.40 99.74 44.42
C LYS A 11 -26.67 98.68 45.26
N SER A 12 -26.23 99.01 46.46
CA SER A 12 -25.60 98.06 47.39
C SER A 12 -26.55 96.94 47.81
N HIS A 13 -27.81 97.25 48.12
CA HIS A 13 -28.82 96.27 48.46
C HIS A 13 -29.18 95.36 47.27
N ASN A 14 -29.30 95.92 46.06
CA ASN A 14 -29.53 95.13 44.84
C ASN A 14 -28.33 94.23 44.50
N ILE A 15 -27.10 94.73 44.66
CA ILE A 15 -25.88 93.93 44.50
C ILE A 15 -25.83 92.81 45.53
N ARG A 16 -26.17 93.09 46.80
CA ARG A 16 -26.23 92.10 47.88
C ARG A 16 -27.26 91.01 47.58
N ALA A 17 -28.50 91.39 47.24
CA ALA A 17 -29.56 90.44 46.90
C ALA A 17 -29.20 89.57 45.69
N ARG A 18 -28.52 90.13 44.68
CA ARG A 18 -28.02 89.36 43.52
C ARG A 18 -26.87 88.41 43.89
N LEU A 19 -25.98 88.81 44.79
CA LEU A 19 -24.89 87.96 45.28
C LEU A 19 -25.41 86.84 46.20
N GLU A 20 -26.43 87.11 47.02
CA GLU A 20 -27.13 86.14 47.86
C GLU A 20 -27.88 85.13 46.98
N ALA A 21 -28.68 85.60 46.01
CA ALA A 21 -29.36 84.72 45.05
C ALA A 21 -28.38 83.89 44.20
N PHE A 22 -27.24 84.46 43.80
CA PHE A 22 -26.17 83.72 43.13
C PHE A 22 -25.57 82.65 44.04
N SER A 23 -25.28 83.00 45.30
CA SER A 23 -24.71 82.08 46.30
C SER A 23 -25.65 80.91 46.58
N ASP A 24 -26.95 81.19 46.73
CA ASP A 24 -27.95 80.16 47.01
C ASP A 24 -28.20 79.26 45.79
N ASN A 25 -28.30 79.84 44.59
CA ASN A 25 -28.53 79.09 43.36
C ASN A 25 -27.31 78.24 42.98
N SER A 26 -26.11 78.80 43.06
CA SER A 26 -24.87 78.07 42.79
C SER A 26 -24.58 77.01 43.85
N GLY A 27 -24.86 77.29 45.13
CA GLY A 27 -24.72 76.32 46.22
C GLY A 27 -25.65 75.12 46.06
N LYS A 28 -26.93 75.35 45.73
CA LYS A 28 -27.89 74.26 45.44
C LYS A 28 -27.45 73.42 44.23
N LEU A 29 -27.04 74.08 43.15
CA LEU A 29 -26.57 73.41 41.94
C LEU A 29 -25.30 72.56 42.19
N GLN A 30 -24.33 73.09 42.94
CA GLN A 30 -23.11 72.36 43.31
C GLN A 30 -23.43 71.14 44.19
N LEU A 31 -24.40 71.24 45.10
CA LEU A 31 -24.86 70.10 45.90
C LEU A 31 -25.53 69.04 45.03
N SER A 32 -26.43 69.42 44.11
CA SER A 32 -27.07 68.47 43.19
C SER A 32 -26.08 67.80 42.24
N LEU A 33 -25.07 68.54 41.75
CA LEU A 33 -23.99 67.96 40.94
C LEU A 33 -23.15 66.98 41.75
N GLN A 34 -22.81 67.31 43.00
CA GLN A 34 -22.08 66.42 43.89
C GLN A 34 -22.87 65.14 44.19
N GLU A 35 -24.17 65.25 44.46
CA GLU A 35 -25.07 64.10 44.68
C GLU A 35 -25.10 63.16 43.47
N ILE A 36 -25.20 63.71 42.26
CA ILE A 36 -25.17 62.91 41.02
C ILE A 36 -23.82 62.22 40.86
N ILE A 37 -22.69 62.91 41.09
CA ILE A 37 -21.36 62.31 40.96
C ILE A 37 -21.19 61.15 41.95
N GLU A 38 -21.59 61.34 43.21
CA GLU A 38 -21.52 60.29 44.24
C GLU A 38 -22.40 59.10 43.88
N TRP A 39 -23.64 59.35 43.43
CA TRP A 39 -24.55 58.29 43.00
C TRP A 39 -24.05 57.53 41.77
N LEU A 40 -23.51 58.23 40.76
CA LEU A 40 -22.94 57.62 39.56
C LEU A 40 -21.72 56.77 39.89
N THR A 41 -20.86 57.25 40.79
CA THR A 41 -19.69 56.50 41.26
C THR A 41 -20.11 55.23 41.98
N ALA A 42 -21.09 55.34 42.90
CA ALA A 42 -21.62 54.18 43.61
C ALA A 42 -22.28 53.15 42.67
N LYS A 43 -23.02 53.59 41.65
CA LYS A 43 -23.64 52.70 40.65
C LYS A 43 -22.60 52.05 39.73
N ASP A 44 -21.52 52.75 39.41
CA ASP A 44 -20.41 52.19 38.63
C ASP A 44 -19.63 51.11 39.41
N GLU A 45 -19.47 51.31 40.73
CA GLU A 45 -18.95 50.31 41.66
C GLU A 45 -19.88 49.09 41.76
N GLU A 46 -21.19 49.31 41.98
CA GLU A 46 -22.21 48.25 42.01
C GLU A 46 -22.22 47.42 40.71
N LEU A 47 -22.06 48.05 39.55
CA LEU A 47 -21.97 47.37 38.26
C LEU A 47 -20.69 46.52 38.13
N SER A 48 -19.61 46.94 38.79
CA SER A 48 -18.31 46.25 38.79
C SER A 48 -18.32 45.03 39.72
N GLU A 49 -18.99 45.12 40.86
CA GLU A 49 -19.16 44.02 41.83
C GLU A 49 -19.93 42.83 41.25
N GLN A 50 -20.75 43.05 40.23
CA GLN A 50 -21.52 41.98 39.58
C GLN A 50 -20.65 41.09 38.65
N LEU A 51 -19.36 41.35 38.47
CA LEU A 51 -18.46 40.49 37.68
C LEU A 51 -17.96 39.29 38.51
N PRO A 52 -17.69 38.11 37.91
CA PRO A 52 -17.79 37.75 36.49
C PRO A 52 -19.17 37.17 36.07
N ILE A 53 -19.39 37.02 34.76
CA ILE A 53 -20.57 36.32 34.22
C ILE A 53 -20.42 34.80 34.46
N GLY A 54 -21.51 34.14 34.82
CA GLY A 54 -21.54 32.71 35.09
C GLY A 54 -21.28 31.82 33.87
N GLY A 55 -20.86 30.58 34.13
CA GLY A 55 -20.48 29.60 33.12
C GLY A 55 -21.57 28.62 32.68
N ASP A 56 -22.80 28.82 33.15
CA ASP A 56 -23.96 27.99 32.85
C ASP A 56 -25.21 28.84 32.60
N VAL A 57 -26.17 28.26 31.90
CA VAL A 57 -27.40 28.95 31.45
C VAL A 57 -28.18 29.50 32.63
N GLY A 58 -28.28 28.76 33.75
CA GLY A 58 -29.04 29.18 34.92
C GLY A 58 -28.41 30.40 35.60
N ALA A 59 -27.10 30.38 35.79
CA ALA A 59 -26.36 31.51 36.37
C ALA A 59 -26.49 32.78 35.52
N VAL A 60 -26.31 32.67 34.19
CA VAL A 60 -26.42 33.83 33.28
C VAL A 60 -27.85 34.36 33.20
N GLN A 61 -28.87 33.50 33.20
CA GLN A 61 -30.27 33.92 33.24
C GLN A 61 -30.57 34.72 34.51
N HIS A 62 -30.12 34.22 35.67
CA HIS A 62 -30.31 34.92 36.94
C HIS A 62 -29.59 36.28 36.99
N GLN A 63 -28.33 36.33 36.54
CA GLN A 63 -27.57 37.57 36.42
C GLN A 63 -28.21 38.56 35.44
N ARG A 64 -28.82 38.06 34.36
CA ARG A 64 -29.53 38.88 33.39
C ARG A 64 -30.77 39.55 33.99
N GLU A 65 -31.57 38.81 34.75
CA GLU A 65 -32.75 39.35 35.44
C GLU A 65 -32.36 40.47 36.41
N PHE A 66 -31.30 40.25 37.20
CA PHE A 66 -30.77 41.27 38.10
C PHE A 66 -30.28 42.51 37.34
N HIS A 67 -29.52 42.33 36.26
CA HIS A 67 -29.02 43.44 35.43
C HIS A 67 -30.14 44.22 34.75
N GLN A 68 -31.22 43.55 34.32
CA GLN A 68 -32.39 44.23 33.77
C GLN A 68 -33.04 45.16 34.80
N ALA A 69 -33.19 44.70 36.04
CA ALA A 69 -33.69 45.55 37.14
C ALA A 69 -32.74 46.72 37.42
N PHE A 70 -31.42 46.48 37.44
CA PHE A 70 -30.41 47.53 37.61
C PHE A 70 -30.47 48.59 36.49
N MET A 71 -30.61 48.18 35.22
CA MET A 71 -30.74 49.13 34.11
C MET A 71 -32.00 49.98 34.21
N GLU A 72 -33.13 49.42 34.63
CA GLU A 72 -34.36 50.20 34.85
C GLU A 72 -34.21 51.19 36.01
N ASP A 73 -33.53 50.82 37.11
CA ASP A 73 -33.17 51.74 38.19
C ASP A 73 -32.31 52.91 37.68
N VAL A 74 -31.24 52.62 36.94
CA VAL A 74 -30.35 53.64 36.37
C VAL A 74 -31.11 54.58 35.41
N LYS A 75 -31.94 54.00 34.53
CA LYS A 75 -32.76 54.73 33.56
C LYS A 75 -33.78 55.64 34.25
N SER A 76 -34.37 55.21 35.37
CA SER A 76 -35.34 56.01 36.13
C SER A 76 -34.73 57.31 36.69
N ARG A 77 -33.42 57.33 36.99
CA ARG A 77 -32.70 58.50 37.49
C ARG A 77 -32.27 59.46 36.39
N GLY A 78 -32.26 59.02 35.13
CA GLY A 78 -31.85 59.80 33.95
C GLY A 78 -32.50 61.19 33.84
N PRO A 79 -33.84 61.35 33.93
CA PRO A 79 -34.49 62.66 33.82
C PRO A 79 -33.99 63.69 34.84
N PHE A 80 -33.68 63.25 36.07
CA PHE A 80 -33.11 64.11 37.10
C PHE A 80 -31.69 64.54 36.75
N ILE A 81 -30.86 63.61 36.27
CA ILE A 81 -29.48 63.89 35.85
C ILE A 81 -29.46 64.90 34.70
N TYR A 82 -30.28 64.70 33.67
CA TYR A 82 -30.40 65.65 32.56
C TYR A 82 -30.85 67.03 33.03
N SER A 83 -31.84 67.10 33.94
CA SER A 83 -32.33 68.37 34.48
C SER A 83 -31.26 69.16 35.26
N VAL A 84 -30.42 68.48 36.05
CA VAL A 84 -29.32 69.12 36.78
C VAL A 84 -28.21 69.57 35.83
N LEU A 85 -27.88 68.78 34.79
CA LEU A 85 -26.92 69.16 33.76
C LEU A 85 -27.40 70.36 32.93
N GLU A 86 -28.68 70.39 32.54
CA GLU A 86 -29.30 71.55 31.87
C GLU A 86 -29.27 72.80 32.76
N SER A 87 -29.54 72.63 34.06
CA SER A 87 -29.45 73.73 35.03
C SER A 87 -28.01 74.25 35.17
N ALA A 88 -27.02 73.36 35.12
CA ALA A 88 -25.61 73.73 35.09
C ALA A 88 -25.23 74.47 33.81
N GLN A 89 -25.71 74.02 32.65
CA GLN A 89 -25.50 74.69 31.37
C GLN A 89 -26.14 76.09 31.36
N ALA A 90 -27.37 76.23 31.86
CA ALA A 90 -28.06 77.51 31.97
C ALA A 90 -27.32 78.47 32.91
N PHE A 91 -26.79 77.97 34.03
CA PHE A 91 -25.97 78.75 34.97
C PHE A 91 -24.68 79.25 34.32
N LEU A 92 -23.97 78.40 33.57
CA LEU A 92 -22.74 78.74 32.87
C LEU A 92 -22.97 79.72 31.71
N ALA A 93 -24.11 79.63 31.02
CA ALA A 93 -24.50 80.59 29.98
C ALA A 93 -24.77 82.00 30.54
N GLN A 94 -25.35 82.09 31.74
CA GLN A 94 -25.57 83.37 32.45
C GLN A 94 -24.28 83.94 33.06
N HIS A 95 -23.29 83.09 33.32
CA HIS A 95 -22.01 83.43 33.93
C HIS A 95 -20.83 82.89 33.11
N PRO A 96 -20.63 83.41 31.89
CA PRO A 96 -19.61 82.90 30.98
C PRO A 96 -18.21 83.08 31.57
N PHE A 97 -17.43 82.03 31.47
CA PHE A 97 -16.05 81.94 31.91
C PHE A 97 -15.21 81.45 30.72
N GLN A 98 -14.09 82.14 30.43
CA GLN A 98 -13.08 81.68 29.47
C GLN A 98 -12.01 80.88 30.21
N GLU A 99 -11.62 79.73 29.67
CA GLU A 99 -10.44 78.99 30.11
C GLU A 99 -9.20 79.90 30.14
N PRO A 100 -8.52 80.08 31.29
CA PRO A 100 -7.23 80.74 31.34
C PRO A 100 -6.13 79.67 31.34
N GLU A 101 -5.13 79.85 30.46
CA GLU A 101 -3.82 79.21 30.58
C GLU A 101 -3.24 79.42 31.99
N GLU A 102 -2.70 78.36 32.57
CA GLU A 102 -2.19 78.31 33.94
C GLU A 102 -1.09 79.35 34.20
N THR A 103 -1.42 80.45 34.88
CA THR A 103 -0.44 81.25 35.63
C THR A 103 -1.03 81.71 36.96
N LEU A 104 -0.63 81.03 38.04
CA LEU A 104 -1.01 81.33 39.42
C LEU A 104 -0.03 82.35 40.03
N THR A 105 -0.56 83.44 40.58
CA THR A 105 0.10 84.18 41.68
C THR A 105 -0.84 84.19 42.87
N ASP A 106 -0.35 83.61 43.97
CA ASP A 106 -1.01 83.49 45.26
C ASP A 106 -1.03 84.84 45.98
N GLY A 107 -2.20 85.23 46.50
CA GLY A 107 -2.42 86.55 47.07
C GLY A 107 -3.83 86.68 47.67
N LYS A 108 -3.89 86.53 49.00
CA LYS A 108 -5.06 86.64 49.87
C LYS A 108 -5.81 87.98 49.69
N GLU A 109 -6.86 87.96 48.87
CA GLU A 109 -8.22 88.48 49.13
C GLU A 109 -9.04 88.29 47.84
N VAL A 110 -9.99 87.35 47.85
CA VAL A 110 -10.74 86.95 46.65
C VAL A 110 -11.86 87.98 46.41
N SER A 111 -11.67 88.86 45.43
CA SER A 111 -12.72 89.79 44.99
C SER A 111 -14.02 89.03 44.63
N PRO A 112 -15.22 89.62 44.82
CA PRO A 112 -16.49 88.96 44.49
C PRO A 112 -16.55 88.40 43.05
N ARG A 113 -15.83 89.05 42.13
CA ARG A 113 -15.70 88.62 40.73
C ARG A 113 -14.87 87.34 40.60
N ARG A 114 -13.78 87.18 41.37
CA ARG A 114 -13.00 85.93 41.46
C ARG A 114 -13.78 84.80 42.12
N ARG A 115 -14.65 85.09 43.10
CA ARG A 115 -15.52 84.07 43.71
C ARG A 115 -16.50 83.49 42.68
N ILE A 116 -17.17 84.36 41.91
CA ILE A 116 -18.08 83.94 40.84
C ILE A 116 -17.35 83.09 39.79
N LEU A 117 -16.15 83.51 39.36
CA LEU A 117 -15.31 82.76 38.41
C LEU A 117 -14.92 81.37 38.93
N ASN A 118 -14.52 81.25 40.20
CA ASN A 118 -14.17 79.97 40.82
C ASN A 118 -15.38 79.03 40.93
N VAL A 119 -16.55 79.57 41.26
CA VAL A 119 -17.81 78.81 41.33
C VAL A 119 -18.21 78.33 39.93
N SER A 120 -18.19 79.19 38.91
CA SER A 120 -18.45 78.79 37.52
C SER A 120 -17.46 77.72 37.04
N ARG A 121 -16.16 77.84 37.37
CA ARG A 121 -15.16 76.79 37.06
C ARG A 121 -15.49 75.46 37.74
N SER A 122 -15.87 75.50 39.02
CA SER A 122 -16.23 74.30 39.78
C SER A 122 -17.48 73.63 39.22
N VAL A 123 -18.52 74.41 38.92
CA VAL A 123 -19.77 73.90 38.31
C VAL A 123 -19.48 73.27 36.94
N TRP A 124 -18.65 73.91 36.11
CA TRP A 124 -18.24 73.35 34.82
C TRP A 124 -17.48 72.03 34.99
N LYS A 125 -16.51 71.96 35.91
CA LYS A 125 -15.76 70.72 36.17
C LYS A 125 -16.67 69.61 36.66
N GLN A 126 -17.54 69.88 37.63
CA GLN A 126 -18.48 68.89 38.17
C GLN A 126 -19.50 68.44 37.12
N ALA A 127 -20.06 69.37 36.32
CA ALA A 127 -20.99 69.02 35.25
C ALA A 127 -20.33 68.12 34.19
N ASN A 128 -19.08 68.41 33.80
CA ASN A 128 -18.34 67.55 32.86
C ASN A 128 -18.06 66.16 33.45
N VAL A 129 -17.64 66.08 34.72
CA VAL A 129 -17.43 64.80 35.40
C VAL A 129 -18.74 64.01 35.49
N ALA A 130 -19.85 64.64 35.88
CA ALA A 130 -21.15 64.00 35.95
C ALA A 130 -21.64 63.52 34.58
N SER A 131 -21.46 64.32 33.52
CA SER A 131 -21.80 63.94 32.14
C SER A 131 -20.97 62.74 31.66
N ASP A 132 -19.65 62.78 31.86
CA ASP A 132 -18.73 61.71 31.48
C ASP A 132 -19.03 60.41 32.24
N LEU A 133 -19.30 60.49 33.56
CA LEU A 133 -19.70 59.33 34.36
C LEU A 133 -21.06 58.76 33.92
N TRP A 134 -22.03 59.60 33.58
CA TRP A 134 -23.34 59.15 33.08
C TRP A 134 -23.24 58.45 31.73
N GLU A 135 -22.48 59.01 30.78
CA GLU A 135 -22.23 58.39 29.47
C GLU A 135 -21.47 57.06 29.61
N LYS A 136 -20.44 57.01 30.46
CA LYS A 136 -19.69 55.78 30.74
C LYS A 136 -20.56 54.71 31.38
N LEU A 137 -21.32 55.05 32.42
CA LEU A 137 -22.18 54.09 33.12
C LEU A 137 -23.25 53.52 32.18
N THR A 138 -23.93 54.38 31.41
CA THR A 138 -24.97 53.95 30.46
C THR A 138 -24.39 53.09 29.33
N ALA A 139 -23.22 53.44 28.78
CA ALA A 139 -22.52 52.61 27.81
C ALA A 139 -22.14 51.24 28.39
N ARG A 140 -21.55 51.21 29.59
CA ARG A 140 -21.21 49.97 30.30
C ARG A 140 -22.44 49.08 30.56
N CYS A 141 -23.58 49.66 30.92
CA CYS A 141 -24.83 48.91 31.10
C CYS A 141 -25.28 48.19 29.83
N VAL A 142 -25.25 48.90 28.69
CA VAL A 142 -25.64 48.36 27.38
C VAL A 142 -24.65 47.29 26.92
N ASP A 143 -23.35 47.56 27.05
CA ASP A 143 -22.31 46.60 26.67
C ASP A 143 -22.38 45.32 27.51
N ARG A 144 -22.58 45.45 28.82
CA ARG A 144 -22.76 44.31 29.73
C ARG A 144 -24.02 43.52 29.37
N HIS A 145 -25.15 44.18 29.10
CA HIS A 145 -26.38 43.50 28.68
C HIS A 145 -26.17 42.72 27.38
N ARG A 146 -25.54 43.34 26.38
CA ARG A 146 -25.22 42.69 25.10
C ARG A 146 -24.26 41.52 25.28
N HIS A 147 -23.30 41.62 26.21
CA HIS A 147 -22.38 40.54 26.54
C HIS A 147 -23.11 39.35 27.19
N MET A 148 -24.03 39.60 28.11
CA MET A 148 -24.87 38.55 28.72
C MET A 148 -25.77 37.84 27.70
N GLU A 149 -26.45 38.58 26.80
CA GLU A 149 -27.29 37.98 25.76
C GLU A 149 -26.48 37.06 24.82
N ARG A 150 -25.33 37.53 24.34
CA ARG A 150 -24.43 36.70 23.50
C ARG A 150 -23.90 35.47 24.25
N THR A 151 -23.59 35.63 25.53
CA THR A 151 -23.10 34.54 26.37
C THR A 151 -24.18 33.49 26.55
N LEU A 152 -25.41 33.91 26.86
CA LEU A 152 -26.57 33.03 27.01
C LEU A 152 -26.85 32.26 25.70
N GLU A 153 -26.87 32.96 24.57
CA GLU A 153 -27.07 32.33 23.25
C GLU A 153 -26.02 31.25 22.98
N ARG A 154 -24.74 31.54 23.22
CA ARG A 154 -23.65 30.57 23.04
C ARG A 154 -23.74 29.39 23.99
N LEU A 155 -24.08 29.61 25.26
CA LEU A 155 -24.25 28.54 26.24
C LEU A 155 -25.41 27.60 25.87
N LEU A 156 -26.52 28.14 25.37
CA LEU A 156 -27.64 27.36 24.86
C LEU A 156 -27.24 26.55 23.62
N GLN A 157 -26.49 27.13 22.68
CA GLN A 157 -25.96 26.42 21.52
C GLN A 157 -25.02 25.28 21.93
N ILE A 158 -24.13 25.52 22.91
CA ILE A 158 -23.24 24.49 23.45
C ILE A 158 -24.05 23.34 24.06
N GLN A 159 -25.03 23.63 24.92
CA GLN A 159 -25.84 22.59 25.56
C GLN A 159 -26.60 21.73 24.54
N ALA A 160 -27.29 22.35 23.58
CA ALA A 160 -28.02 21.62 22.55
C ALA A 160 -27.09 20.75 21.68
N ALA A 161 -25.98 21.31 21.23
CA ALA A 161 -25.01 20.58 20.41
C ALA A 161 -24.33 19.44 21.21
N MET A 162 -24.08 19.62 22.51
CA MET A 162 -23.52 18.57 23.36
C MET A 162 -24.49 17.38 23.51
N GLU A 163 -25.79 17.63 23.60
CA GLU A 163 -26.81 16.58 23.66
C GLU A 163 -26.91 15.81 22.34
N GLU A 164 -26.96 16.52 21.21
CA GLU A 164 -26.98 15.91 19.87
C GLU A 164 -25.73 15.05 19.63
N LEU A 165 -24.53 15.57 19.95
CA LEU A 165 -23.28 14.83 19.80
C LEU A 165 -23.19 13.64 20.76
N ALA A 166 -23.73 13.74 21.98
CA ALA A 166 -23.75 12.63 22.91
C ALA A 166 -24.55 11.45 22.35
N GLY A 167 -25.72 11.71 21.77
CA GLY A 167 -26.56 10.70 21.14
C GLY A 167 -25.95 10.12 19.86
N ALA A 168 -25.33 10.95 19.02
CA ALA A 168 -24.63 10.48 17.83
C ALA A 168 -23.41 9.59 18.18
N LEU A 169 -22.64 9.96 19.21
CA LEU A 169 -21.54 9.14 19.71
C LEU A 169 -22.01 7.81 20.30
N GLU A 170 -23.13 7.79 21.02
CA GLU A 170 -23.69 6.55 21.59
C GLU A 170 -24.08 5.57 20.49
N GLN A 171 -24.72 6.05 19.42
CA GLN A 171 -25.05 5.21 18.24
C GLN A 171 -23.78 4.68 17.57
N ALA A 172 -22.77 5.53 17.38
CA ALA A 172 -21.52 5.15 16.74
C ALA A 172 -20.70 4.15 17.57
N GLU A 173 -20.68 4.32 18.89
CA GLU A 173 -20.08 3.37 19.83
C GLU A 173 -20.82 2.03 19.81
N GLY A 174 -22.15 2.03 19.65
CA GLY A 174 -22.92 0.80 19.45
C GLY A 174 -22.53 0.02 18.19
N VAL A 175 -22.25 0.70 17.08
CA VAL A 175 -21.73 0.07 15.85
C VAL A 175 -20.34 -0.52 16.08
N ARG A 176 -19.45 0.21 16.78
CA ARG A 176 -18.11 -0.28 17.16
C ARG A 176 -18.20 -1.55 18.01
N ASP A 177 -19.10 -1.56 18.99
CA ASP A 177 -19.25 -2.69 19.93
C ASP A 177 -19.83 -3.94 19.26
N ALA A 178 -20.49 -3.78 18.11
CA ALA A 178 -20.98 -4.88 17.28
C ALA A 178 -19.90 -5.47 16.35
N TRP A 179 -18.67 -4.94 16.31
CA TRP A 179 -17.62 -5.49 15.47
C TRP A 179 -17.13 -6.85 15.98
N GLU A 180 -17.21 -7.86 15.11
CA GLU A 180 -16.61 -9.17 15.33
C GLU A 180 -15.07 -9.07 15.29
N PRO A 181 -14.33 -9.86 16.08
CA PRO A 181 -12.86 -9.91 16.00
C PRO A 181 -12.38 -10.24 14.58
N VAL A 182 -11.30 -9.58 14.10
CA VAL A 182 -10.80 -9.78 12.72
C VAL A 182 -10.44 -11.23 12.43
N GLY A 183 -9.94 -11.96 13.43
CA GLY A 183 -9.56 -13.37 13.29
C GLY A 183 -10.73 -14.34 13.06
N ASP A 184 -11.96 -13.92 13.35
CA ASP A 184 -13.16 -14.73 13.18
C ASP A 184 -13.86 -14.46 11.84
N LEU A 185 -13.39 -13.48 11.07
CA LEU A 185 -13.95 -13.13 9.77
C LEU A 185 -13.52 -14.11 8.69
N PHE A 186 -14.41 -14.34 7.72
CA PHE A 186 -14.06 -15.06 6.51
C PHE A 186 -13.11 -14.22 5.64
N ILE A 187 -12.08 -14.87 5.09
CA ILE A 187 -11.08 -14.23 4.24
C ILE A 187 -11.74 -13.50 3.05
N ASP A 188 -12.74 -14.13 2.44
CA ASP A 188 -13.42 -13.58 1.25
C ASP A 188 -14.28 -12.35 1.57
N SER A 189 -14.72 -12.16 2.82
CA SER A 189 -15.51 -11.00 3.23
C SER A 189 -14.67 -9.83 3.76
N LEU A 190 -13.35 -10.01 3.90
CA LEU A 190 -12.46 -8.98 4.46
C LEU A 190 -12.54 -7.65 3.69
N GLN A 191 -12.68 -7.69 2.36
CA GLN A 191 -12.83 -6.49 1.53
C GLN A 191 -14.14 -5.75 1.83
N ASP A 192 -15.25 -6.47 1.99
CA ASP A 192 -16.54 -5.90 2.35
C ASP A 192 -16.49 -5.20 3.71
N HIS A 193 -15.83 -5.83 4.70
CA HIS A 193 -15.63 -5.22 6.02
C HIS A 193 -14.74 -3.97 5.97
N ILE A 194 -13.70 -3.95 5.13
CA ILE A 194 -12.86 -2.76 4.91
C ILE A 194 -13.71 -1.61 4.37
N ASP A 195 -14.54 -1.87 3.36
CA ASP A 195 -15.32 -0.83 2.71
C ASP A 195 -16.47 -0.35 3.60
N ALA A 196 -17.11 -1.24 4.36
CA ALA A 196 -18.09 -0.86 5.39
C ALA A 196 -17.45 0.03 6.48
N THR A 197 -16.24 -0.29 6.94
CA THR A 197 -15.53 0.51 7.96
C THR A 197 -15.13 1.90 7.42
N LYS A 198 -14.75 2.00 6.14
CA LYS A 198 -14.48 3.30 5.50
C LYS A 198 -15.74 4.14 5.38
N LEU A 199 -16.86 3.54 4.94
CA LEU A 199 -18.14 4.21 4.84
C LEU A 199 -18.58 4.74 6.21
N PHE A 200 -18.46 3.91 7.25
CA PHE A 200 -18.73 4.33 8.64
C PHE A 200 -17.85 5.51 9.08
N LYS A 201 -16.56 5.53 8.72
CA LYS A 201 -15.67 6.67 8.98
C LYS A 201 -16.13 7.95 8.27
N GLU A 202 -16.68 7.83 7.06
CA GLU A 202 -17.22 8.96 6.29
C GLU A 202 -18.54 9.48 6.88
N GLU A 203 -19.42 8.59 7.35
CA GLU A 203 -20.67 8.97 8.03
C GLU A 203 -20.43 9.80 9.30
N LEU A 204 -19.31 9.56 10.00
CA LEU A 204 -18.92 10.31 11.21
C LEU A 204 -18.31 11.69 10.94
N THR A 205 -18.26 12.15 9.69
CA THR A 205 -17.80 13.51 9.35
C THR A 205 -18.65 14.60 10.02
N GLN A 206 -19.95 14.39 10.17
CA GLN A 206 -20.83 15.34 10.87
C GLN A 206 -20.48 15.46 12.35
N VAL A 207 -20.20 14.34 13.03
CA VAL A 207 -19.75 14.32 14.43
C VAL A 207 -18.44 15.07 14.60
N LYS A 208 -17.50 14.90 13.66
CA LYS A 208 -16.23 15.62 13.64
C LYS A 208 -16.41 17.14 13.57
N GLU A 209 -17.24 17.62 12.65
CA GLU A 209 -17.49 19.05 12.49
C GLU A 209 -18.25 19.63 13.70
N GLY A 210 -19.22 18.87 14.25
CA GLY A 210 -19.91 19.26 15.48
C GLY A 210 -18.96 19.38 16.68
N MET A 211 -18.04 18.43 16.88
CA MET A 211 -17.02 18.52 17.94
C MET A 211 -16.13 19.77 17.79
N LYS A 212 -15.75 20.10 16.55
CA LYS A 212 -14.96 21.31 16.26
C LYS A 212 -15.76 22.57 16.60
N GLN A 213 -17.03 22.62 16.22
CA GLN A 213 -17.91 23.75 16.48
C GLN A 213 -18.10 24.01 17.98
N ILE A 214 -18.36 22.97 18.80
CA ILE A 214 -18.56 23.15 20.25
C ILE A 214 -17.27 23.61 20.94
N ASN A 215 -16.13 23.02 20.58
CA ASN A 215 -14.84 23.45 21.13
C ASN A 215 -14.51 24.89 20.77
N GLU A 216 -14.83 25.33 19.55
CA GLU A 216 -14.69 26.72 19.13
C GLU A 216 -15.62 27.67 19.92
N LEU A 217 -16.89 27.29 20.13
CA LEU A 217 -17.82 28.08 20.96
C LEU A 217 -17.32 28.21 22.41
N ALA A 218 -16.82 27.12 23.00
CA ALA A 218 -16.24 27.12 24.33
C ALA A 218 -14.98 28.01 24.41
N HIS A 219 -14.14 27.97 23.37
CA HIS A 219 -12.95 28.83 23.28
C HIS A 219 -13.33 30.31 23.16
N GLN A 220 -14.33 30.65 22.35
CA GLN A 220 -14.83 32.02 22.22
C GLN A 220 -15.42 32.57 23.52
N LEU A 221 -16.06 31.73 24.33
CA LEU A 221 -16.50 32.10 25.68
C LEU A 221 -15.30 32.39 26.58
N ALA A 222 -14.28 31.55 26.57
CA ALA A 222 -13.06 31.76 27.36
C ALA A 222 -12.31 33.05 26.98
N ILE A 223 -12.23 33.39 25.68
CA ILE A 223 -11.67 34.68 25.22
C ILE A 223 -12.48 35.86 25.75
N SER A 224 -13.78 35.68 25.95
CA SER A 224 -14.68 36.71 26.47
C SER A 224 -14.73 36.74 28.01
N ASP A 225 -13.76 36.11 28.68
CA ASP A 225 -13.67 35.99 30.15
C ASP A 225 -14.88 35.28 30.80
N VAL A 226 -15.51 34.38 30.04
CA VAL A 226 -16.57 33.49 30.53
C VAL A 226 -16.08 32.06 30.49
N HIS A 227 -15.78 31.51 31.67
CA HIS A 227 -15.40 30.11 31.81
C HIS A 227 -16.65 29.24 31.99
N LEU A 228 -16.72 28.13 31.25
CA LEU A 228 -17.79 27.14 31.43
C LEU A 228 -17.83 26.66 32.89
N SER A 229 -19.02 26.34 33.37
CA SER A 229 -19.19 25.69 34.68
C SER A 229 -18.44 24.36 34.73
N MET A 230 -18.07 23.91 35.93
CA MET A 230 -17.33 22.65 36.11
C MET A 230 -18.06 21.46 35.48
N GLU A 231 -19.39 21.45 35.52
CA GLU A 231 -20.23 20.40 34.93
C GLU A 231 -20.16 20.41 33.41
N ASN A 232 -20.37 21.58 32.78
CA ASN A 232 -20.30 21.73 31.33
C ASN A 232 -18.89 21.43 30.79
N ALA A 233 -17.85 21.89 31.49
CA ALA A 233 -16.46 21.63 31.13
C ALA A 233 -16.14 20.13 31.17
N ARG A 234 -16.53 19.43 32.24
CA ARG A 234 -16.36 17.96 32.36
C ARG A 234 -17.13 17.20 31.29
N ALA A 235 -18.36 17.60 31.00
CA ALA A 235 -19.18 16.95 29.98
C ALA A 235 -18.56 17.14 28.58
N LEU A 236 -18.04 18.32 28.26
CA LEU A 236 -17.32 18.58 27.01
C LEU A 236 -16.02 17.78 26.91
N GLU A 237 -15.25 17.71 28.00
CA GLU A 237 -14.02 16.89 28.06
C GLU A 237 -14.33 15.39 27.87
N HIS A 238 -15.41 14.91 28.46
CA HIS A 238 -15.87 13.53 28.29
C HIS A 238 -16.26 13.23 26.84
N LEU A 239 -17.01 14.12 26.19
CA LEU A 239 -17.36 13.99 24.76
C LEU A 239 -16.11 13.97 23.87
N ASN A 240 -15.16 14.89 24.09
CA ASN A 240 -13.89 14.91 23.36
C ASN A 240 -13.09 13.61 23.54
N SER A 241 -13.08 13.06 24.75
CA SER A 241 -12.39 11.80 25.07
C SER A 241 -13.04 10.61 24.36
N ARG A 242 -14.37 10.50 24.39
CA ARG A 242 -15.14 9.47 23.68
C ARG A 242 -14.91 9.51 22.18
N TRP A 243 -15.01 10.70 21.57
CA TRP A 243 -14.74 10.90 20.15
C TRP A 243 -13.33 10.45 19.75
N LYS A 244 -12.32 10.84 20.54
CA LYS A 244 -10.92 10.45 20.27
C LYS A 244 -10.70 8.94 20.36
N LEU A 245 -11.32 8.27 21.34
CA LEU A 245 -11.27 6.82 21.49
C LEU A 245 -11.94 6.11 20.30
N LEU A 246 -13.11 6.60 19.87
CA LEU A 246 -13.82 6.07 18.71
C LEU A 246 -12.98 6.22 17.43
N GLN A 247 -12.39 7.40 17.19
CA GLN A 247 -11.49 7.63 16.06
C GLN A 247 -10.30 6.65 16.05
N GLY A 248 -9.64 6.49 17.20
CA GLY A 248 -8.54 5.52 17.34
C GLY A 248 -8.98 4.09 17.06
N SER A 249 -10.15 3.69 17.55
CA SER A 249 -10.71 2.34 17.34
C SER A 249 -11.00 2.06 15.87
N ILE A 250 -11.54 3.05 15.13
CA ILE A 250 -11.81 2.92 13.69
C ILE A 250 -10.51 2.77 12.90
N GLU A 251 -9.49 3.56 13.22
CA GLU A 251 -8.19 3.49 12.53
C GLU A 251 -7.46 2.18 12.81
N GLU A 252 -7.50 1.71 14.06
CA GLU A 252 -6.97 0.41 14.42
C GLU A 252 -7.70 -0.73 13.72
N ARG A 253 -9.04 -0.71 13.71
CA ARG A 253 -9.85 -1.71 13.00
C ARG A 253 -9.54 -1.75 11.51
N LEU A 254 -9.50 -0.60 10.85
CA LEU A 254 -9.18 -0.51 9.43
C LEU A 254 -7.79 -1.07 9.14
N LYS A 255 -6.80 -0.75 9.97
CA LYS A 255 -5.45 -1.29 9.85
C LYS A 255 -5.43 -2.82 9.99
N GLN A 256 -6.07 -3.37 11.02
CA GLN A 256 -6.13 -4.82 11.24
C GLN A 256 -6.80 -5.55 10.08
N LEU A 257 -7.91 -5.02 9.56
CA LEU A 257 -8.60 -5.59 8.40
C LEU A 257 -7.72 -5.52 7.13
N GLN A 258 -7.03 -4.40 6.90
CA GLN A 258 -6.12 -4.25 5.75
C GLN A 258 -4.90 -5.17 5.83
N ASP A 259 -4.32 -5.32 7.03
CA ASP A 259 -3.22 -6.26 7.28
C ASP A 259 -3.69 -7.70 7.03
N ALA A 260 -4.84 -8.10 7.58
CA ALA A 260 -5.43 -9.41 7.35
C ALA A 260 -5.75 -9.66 5.87
N HIS A 261 -6.31 -8.68 5.16
CA HIS A 261 -6.60 -8.82 3.73
C HIS A 261 -5.32 -8.90 2.88
N ARG A 262 -4.26 -8.19 3.25
CA ARG A 262 -2.94 -8.31 2.58
C ARG A 262 -2.34 -9.70 2.80
N ASP A 263 -2.41 -10.20 4.02
CA ASP A 263 -1.69 -11.39 4.45
C ASP A 263 -2.48 -12.68 4.18
N PHE A 264 -3.80 -12.62 4.07
CA PHE A 264 -4.64 -13.80 3.86
C PHE A 264 -5.64 -13.68 2.71
N GLY A 265 -5.88 -12.48 2.18
CA GLY A 265 -6.83 -12.28 1.09
C GLY A 265 -6.47 -13.02 -0.20
N PRO A 266 -7.35 -13.01 -1.21
CA PRO A 266 -7.19 -13.78 -2.46
C PRO A 266 -5.92 -13.46 -3.26
N GLY A 267 -5.31 -12.30 -3.02
CA GLY A 267 -4.02 -11.89 -3.62
C GLY A 267 -2.79 -12.23 -2.78
N SER A 268 -2.95 -12.90 -1.64
CA SER A 268 -1.86 -13.18 -0.71
C SER A 268 -0.98 -14.33 -1.18
N GLN A 269 0.32 -14.19 -0.93
CA GLN A 269 1.30 -15.26 -1.10
C GLN A 269 1.84 -15.76 0.25
N HIS A 270 1.17 -15.41 1.37
CA HIS A 270 1.67 -15.65 2.72
C HIS A 270 1.85 -17.14 3.04
N PHE A 271 1.01 -18.03 2.48
CA PHE A 271 1.17 -19.47 2.71
C PHE A 271 2.56 -19.99 2.24
N LEU A 272 3.16 -19.32 1.25
CA LEU A 272 4.51 -19.61 0.75
C LEU A 272 5.63 -19.09 1.67
N SER A 273 5.35 -18.29 2.70
CA SER A 273 6.38 -17.88 3.68
C SER A 273 7.05 -19.08 4.36
N SER A 274 6.30 -20.19 4.51
CA SER A 274 6.77 -21.46 5.05
C SER A 274 7.70 -22.25 4.10
N SER A 275 7.92 -21.80 2.87
CA SER A 275 8.84 -22.45 1.91
C SER A 275 10.31 -22.34 2.36
N VAL A 276 10.62 -21.28 3.12
CA VAL A 276 11.95 -20.98 3.66
C VAL A 276 11.97 -21.08 5.19
N GLN A 277 13.18 -21.18 5.73
CA GLN A 277 13.44 -21.21 7.17
C GLN A 277 14.58 -20.26 7.51
N ILE A 278 14.66 -19.83 8.77
CA ILE A 278 15.76 -19.02 9.30
C ILE A 278 17.11 -19.63 8.87
N PRO A 279 18.06 -18.85 8.33
CA PRO A 279 18.12 -17.37 8.31
C PRO A 279 17.43 -16.69 7.12
N TRP A 280 16.64 -17.43 6.34
CA TRP A 280 15.98 -16.91 5.14
C TRP A 280 14.55 -16.45 5.43
N GLU A 281 14.15 -15.36 4.77
CA GLU A 281 12.80 -14.84 4.76
C GLU A 281 12.34 -14.62 3.31
N ARG A 282 11.10 -14.99 3.01
CA ARG A 282 10.47 -14.74 1.72
C ARG A 282 9.71 -13.41 1.78
N ALA A 283 10.07 -12.48 0.92
CA ALA A 283 9.45 -11.18 0.81
C ALA A 283 8.87 -10.95 -0.59
N ILE A 284 8.01 -9.94 -0.74
CA ILE A 284 7.30 -9.63 -1.99
C ILE A 284 7.68 -8.22 -2.43
N SER A 285 8.08 -8.06 -3.69
CA SER A 285 8.40 -6.76 -4.28
C SER A 285 7.13 -5.98 -4.67
N PRO A 286 7.22 -4.67 -5.00
CA PRO A 286 6.06 -3.89 -5.46
C PRO A 286 5.35 -4.50 -6.68
N ASN A 287 6.10 -5.17 -7.55
CA ASN A 287 5.57 -5.87 -8.73
C ASN A 287 4.99 -7.26 -8.41
N LYS A 288 4.75 -7.57 -7.13
CA LYS A 288 4.23 -8.87 -6.65
C LYS A 288 5.14 -10.08 -6.93
N VAL A 289 6.39 -9.83 -7.32
CA VAL A 289 7.41 -10.88 -7.53
C VAL A 289 8.09 -11.20 -6.19
N PRO A 290 8.22 -12.49 -5.82
CA PRO A 290 8.93 -12.88 -4.61
C PRO A 290 10.43 -12.73 -4.73
N TYR A 291 11.07 -12.36 -3.62
CA TYR A 291 12.50 -12.38 -3.43
C TYR A 291 12.83 -12.87 -2.02
N TYR A 292 14.08 -13.24 -1.79
CA TYR A 292 14.51 -13.90 -0.56
C TYR A 292 15.57 -13.06 0.12
N ILE A 293 15.41 -12.89 1.43
CA ILE A 293 16.30 -12.12 2.30
C ILE A 293 17.06 -13.11 3.15
N ASN A 294 18.39 -13.05 3.14
CA ASN A 294 19.24 -13.77 4.06
C ASN A 294 19.69 -12.83 5.18
N HIS A 295 19.12 -12.99 6.38
CA HIS A 295 19.41 -12.14 7.53
C HIS A 295 20.84 -12.32 8.06
N GLN A 296 21.41 -13.50 7.90
CA GLN A 296 22.78 -13.79 8.35
C GLN A 296 23.82 -13.17 7.41
N ALA A 297 23.60 -13.24 6.10
CA ALA A 297 24.50 -12.67 5.10
C ALA A 297 24.21 -11.20 4.77
N GLN A 298 23.07 -10.67 5.22
CA GLN A 298 22.57 -9.32 4.89
C GLN A 298 22.44 -9.11 3.37
N THR A 299 21.98 -10.12 2.65
CA THR A 299 21.82 -10.09 1.18
C THR A 299 20.38 -10.39 0.77
N THR A 300 19.97 -9.85 -0.37
CA THR A 300 18.73 -10.21 -1.04
C THR A 300 19.02 -10.92 -2.36
N CYS A 301 18.18 -11.88 -2.76
CA CYS A 301 18.29 -12.56 -4.04
C CYS A 301 16.91 -12.92 -4.61
N TRP A 302 16.83 -13.01 -5.94
CA TRP A 302 15.61 -13.45 -6.63
C TRP A 302 15.40 -14.96 -6.58
N ASP A 303 16.48 -15.72 -6.40
CA ASP A 303 16.42 -17.18 -6.38
C ASP A 303 16.09 -17.69 -4.99
N HIS A 304 15.20 -18.68 -4.91
CA HIS A 304 14.95 -19.42 -3.69
C HIS A 304 16.25 -20.11 -3.24
N PRO A 305 16.59 -20.18 -1.93
CA PRO A 305 17.85 -20.78 -1.48
C PRO A 305 18.09 -22.20 -2.01
N LYS A 306 17.05 -23.06 -1.99
CA LYS A 306 17.13 -24.40 -2.60
C LYS A 306 17.25 -24.40 -4.13
N MET A 307 16.79 -23.35 -4.84
CA MET A 307 17.06 -23.20 -6.27
C MET A 307 18.53 -22.82 -6.51
N THR A 308 19.11 -21.96 -5.69
CA THR A 308 20.54 -21.64 -5.74
C THR A 308 21.39 -22.90 -5.52
N GLU A 309 21.07 -23.70 -4.50
CA GLU A 309 21.72 -25.00 -4.26
C GLU A 309 21.57 -25.95 -5.46
N LEU A 310 20.38 -26.01 -6.05
CA LEU A 310 20.13 -26.82 -7.24
C LEU A 310 21.03 -26.38 -8.40
N TYR A 311 21.07 -25.08 -8.74
CA TYR A 311 21.92 -24.55 -9.82
C TYR A 311 23.41 -24.80 -9.57
N GLN A 312 23.88 -24.68 -8.33
CA GLN A 312 25.24 -25.04 -7.96
C GLN A 312 25.51 -26.52 -8.24
N ALA A 313 24.60 -27.42 -7.84
CA ALA A 313 24.72 -28.84 -8.13
C ALA A 313 24.71 -29.13 -9.64
N LEU A 314 23.98 -28.36 -10.46
CA LEU A 314 23.99 -28.51 -11.92
C LEU A 314 25.37 -28.28 -12.55
N ALA A 315 26.26 -27.51 -11.90
CA ALA A 315 27.62 -27.25 -12.39
C ALA A 315 28.47 -28.53 -12.48
N ASP A 316 28.21 -29.53 -11.64
CA ASP A 316 28.91 -30.83 -11.66
C ASP A 316 28.73 -31.59 -13.00
N LEU A 317 27.68 -31.26 -13.75
CA LEU A 317 27.37 -31.87 -15.05
C LEU A 317 28.11 -31.20 -16.21
N ASN A 318 28.85 -30.12 -15.97
CA ASN A 318 29.60 -29.41 -17.02
C ASN A 318 30.73 -30.25 -17.65
N ASN A 319 31.14 -31.33 -16.98
CA ASN A 319 32.12 -32.28 -17.52
C ASN A 319 31.58 -33.21 -18.63
N ILE A 320 30.26 -33.20 -18.87
CA ILE A 320 29.63 -33.98 -19.94
C ILE A 320 29.94 -33.30 -21.27
N LYS A 321 30.59 -34.03 -22.19
CA LYS A 321 31.05 -33.49 -23.48
C LYS A 321 29.91 -33.21 -24.45
N PHE A 322 28.84 -34.00 -24.39
CA PHE A 322 27.72 -33.89 -25.32
C PHE A 322 26.65 -32.96 -24.76
N SER A 323 26.49 -31.79 -25.37
CA SER A 323 25.59 -30.72 -24.92
C SER A 323 24.14 -31.19 -24.73
N ALA A 324 23.58 -31.93 -25.68
CA ALA A 324 22.21 -32.46 -25.58
C ALA A 324 22.00 -33.33 -24.32
N TYR A 325 22.96 -34.21 -24.00
CA TYR A 325 22.90 -35.03 -22.77
C TYR A 325 23.16 -34.21 -21.52
N ARG A 326 24.08 -33.24 -21.58
CA ARG A 326 24.37 -32.35 -20.45
C ARG A 326 23.12 -31.56 -20.06
N THR A 327 22.49 -30.90 -21.03
CA THR A 327 21.23 -30.15 -20.84
C THR A 327 20.12 -31.07 -20.35
N ALA A 328 19.93 -32.24 -20.97
CA ALA A 328 18.91 -33.19 -20.54
C ALA A 328 19.13 -33.71 -19.11
N MET A 329 20.38 -33.98 -18.70
CA MET A 329 20.69 -34.40 -17.33
C MET A 329 20.52 -33.26 -16.32
N LYS A 330 20.85 -32.02 -16.70
CA LYS A 330 20.56 -30.83 -15.89
C LYS A 330 19.04 -30.69 -15.70
N LEU A 331 18.27 -30.75 -16.80
CA LEU A 331 16.81 -30.70 -16.76
C LEU A 331 16.21 -31.86 -15.97
N ARG A 332 16.77 -33.06 -16.03
CA ARG A 332 16.30 -34.19 -15.21
C ARG A 332 16.44 -33.91 -13.72
N ARG A 333 17.51 -33.25 -13.28
CA ARG A 333 17.67 -32.81 -11.88
C ARG A 333 16.66 -31.73 -11.50
N VAL A 334 16.42 -30.75 -12.38
CA VAL A 334 15.37 -29.74 -12.19
C VAL A 334 13.99 -30.40 -12.09
N GLN A 335 13.66 -31.28 -13.04
CA GLN A 335 12.40 -32.02 -13.10
C GLN A 335 12.09 -32.73 -11.79
N LYS A 336 13.07 -33.44 -11.21
CA LYS A 336 12.94 -34.13 -9.92
C LYS A 336 12.84 -33.19 -8.73
N ALA A 337 13.64 -32.12 -8.72
CA ALA A 337 13.60 -31.13 -7.65
C ALA A 337 12.23 -30.43 -7.58
N LEU A 338 11.61 -30.21 -8.74
CA LEU A 338 10.27 -29.65 -8.88
C LEU A 338 9.16 -30.72 -8.80
N ARG A 339 9.48 -32.02 -8.70
CA ARG A 339 8.52 -33.15 -8.72
C ARG A 339 7.61 -33.22 -9.95
N LEU A 340 7.95 -32.52 -11.03
CA LEU A 340 7.20 -32.59 -12.29
C LEU A 340 7.34 -33.96 -12.97
N ASP A 341 8.32 -34.77 -12.58
CA ASP A 341 8.43 -36.16 -13.03
C ASP A 341 7.38 -37.11 -12.44
N LEU A 342 6.57 -36.65 -11.48
CA LEU A 342 5.44 -37.40 -10.94
C LEU A 342 4.11 -36.99 -11.57
N VAL A 343 4.08 -35.84 -12.26
CA VAL A 343 2.87 -35.23 -12.80
C VAL A 343 2.57 -35.77 -14.20
N ALA A 344 1.40 -36.34 -14.42
CA ALA A 344 0.96 -36.78 -15.74
C ALA A 344 0.47 -35.62 -16.62
N LEU A 345 0.48 -35.80 -17.94
CA LEU A 345 -0.04 -34.79 -18.87
C LEU A 345 -1.57 -34.57 -18.72
N SER A 346 -2.31 -35.63 -18.38
CA SER A 346 -3.75 -35.53 -18.10
C SER A 346 -4.05 -34.65 -16.90
N GLU A 347 -3.30 -34.84 -15.81
CA GLU A 347 -3.41 -34.07 -14.57
C GLU A 347 -3.20 -32.57 -14.85
N LEU A 348 -2.15 -32.21 -15.60
CA LEU A 348 -1.91 -30.83 -16.05
C LEU A 348 -3.04 -30.29 -16.92
N ALA A 349 -3.54 -31.09 -17.87
CA ALA A 349 -4.58 -30.65 -18.79
C ALA A 349 -5.89 -30.32 -18.05
N ASP A 350 -6.18 -31.03 -16.95
CA ASP A 350 -7.34 -30.77 -16.10
C ASP A 350 -7.15 -29.50 -15.27
N VAL A 351 -5.98 -29.30 -14.64
CA VAL A 351 -5.67 -28.06 -13.91
C VAL A 351 -5.79 -26.84 -14.82
N PHE A 352 -5.26 -26.90 -16.05
CA PHE A 352 -5.39 -25.80 -17.01
C PHE A 352 -6.84 -25.55 -17.45
N ARG A 353 -7.73 -26.55 -17.35
CA ARG A 353 -9.15 -26.41 -17.68
C ARG A 353 -9.94 -25.79 -16.55
N GLU A 354 -9.71 -26.26 -15.33
CA GLU A 354 -10.35 -25.77 -14.10
C GLU A 354 -9.98 -24.31 -13.81
N GLN A 355 -8.74 -23.92 -14.10
CA GLN A 355 -8.24 -22.54 -13.94
C GLN A 355 -8.51 -21.63 -15.16
N GLU A 356 -9.34 -22.07 -16.11
CA GLU A 356 -9.71 -21.31 -17.33
C GLU A 356 -8.53 -20.87 -18.23
N LEU A 357 -7.36 -21.51 -18.10
CA LEU A 357 -6.13 -21.18 -18.82
C LEU A 357 -6.12 -21.71 -20.26
N GLN A 358 -7.18 -21.48 -21.04
CA GLN A 358 -7.27 -21.99 -22.41
C GLN A 358 -6.53 -21.10 -23.42
N GLN A 359 -6.60 -19.78 -23.27
CA GLN A 359 -6.03 -18.83 -24.23
C GLN A 359 -4.53 -18.62 -23.98
N GLY A 360 -3.69 -19.12 -24.90
CA GLY A 360 -2.23 -19.04 -24.76
C GLY A 360 -1.64 -17.62 -24.75
N GLU A 361 -2.34 -16.64 -25.31
CA GLU A 361 -1.92 -15.23 -25.37
C GLU A 361 -2.22 -14.44 -24.08
N HIS A 362 -3.11 -14.96 -23.22
CA HIS A 362 -3.41 -14.35 -21.94
C HIS A 362 -2.14 -14.26 -21.07
N VAL A 363 -2.00 -13.16 -20.34
CA VAL A 363 -0.86 -12.87 -19.48
C VAL A 363 -1.30 -12.98 -18.03
N MET A 364 -0.74 -13.97 -17.35
CA MET A 364 -0.94 -14.26 -15.94
C MET A 364 -0.04 -13.37 -15.08
N ASP A 365 -0.56 -12.91 -13.95
CA ASP A 365 0.25 -12.37 -12.87
C ASP A 365 0.88 -13.47 -12.00
N VAL A 366 1.74 -13.08 -11.04
CA VAL A 366 2.41 -14.04 -10.14
C VAL A 366 1.42 -14.83 -9.29
N VAL A 367 0.30 -14.23 -8.89
CA VAL A 367 -0.70 -14.85 -8.03
C VAL A 367 -1.47 -15.93 -8.80
N GLU A 368 -1.88 -15.65 -10.03
CA GLU A 368 -2.52 -16.63 -10.93
C GLU A 368 -1.61 -17.84 -11.19
N VAL A 369 -0.29 -17.61 -11.35
CA VAL A 369 0.70 -18.68 -11.49
C VAL A 369 0.80 -19.51 -10.22
N ILE A 370 0.79 -18.86 -9.05
CA ILE A 370 0.78 -19.54 -7.75
C ILE A 370 -0.48 -20.40 -7.62
N HIS A 371 -1.67 -19.88 -7.92
CA HIS A 371 -2.92 -20.65 -7.86
C HIS A 371 -2.87 -21.89 -8.77
N GLY A 372 -2.43 -21.74 -10.02
CA GLY A 372 -2.28 -22.86 -10.94
C GLY A 372 -1.27 -23.92 -10.46
N LEU A 373 -0.19 -23.50 -9.79
CA LEU A 373 0.79 -24.43 -9.20
C LEU A 373 0.27 -25.09 -7.92
N THR A 374 -0.45 -24.36 -7.07
CA THR A 374 -1.06 -24.90 -5.84
C THR A 374 -2.05 -25.99 -6.19
N ALA A 375 -3.00 -25.72 -7.10
CA ALA A 375 -3.97 -26.70 -7.59
C ALA A 375 -3.28 -27.95 -8.18
N LEU A 376 -2.16 -27.76 -8.89
CA LEU A 376 -1.37 -28.86 -9.42
C LEU A 376 -0.77 -29.76 -8.32
N TYR A 377 -0.15 -29.17 -7.30
CA TYR A 377 0.52 -29.96 -6.25
C TYR A 377 -0.45 -30.55 -5.23
N GLU A 378 -1.59 -29.91 -4.98
CA GLU A 378 -2.70 -30.46 -4.20
C GLU A 378 -3.27 -31.71 -4.89
N LYS A 379 -3.60 -31.60 -6.18
CA LYS A 379 -4.07 -32.74 -6.98
C LYS A 379 -3.04 -33.87 -7.02
N LEU A 380 -1.75 -33.55 -7.11
CA LEU A 380 -0.67 -34.55 -7.06
C LEU A 380 -0.61 -35.26 -5.70
N GLU A 381 -0.76 -34.53 -4.58
CA GLU A 381 -0.79 -35.10 -3.23
C GLU A 381 -1.99 -36.04 -3.05
N GLU A 382 -3.18 -35.61 -3.48
CA GLU A 382 -4.42 -36.39 -3.42
C GLU A 382 -4.32 -37.69 -4.23
N GLU A 383 -3.99 -37.59 -5.52
CA GLU A 383 -4.00 -38.75 -6.43
C GLU A 383 -2.91 -39.78 -6.13
N ARG A 384 -1.76 -39.33 -5.62
CA ARG A 384 -0.62 -40.22 -5.32
C ARG A 384 -0.59 -40.69 -3.87
N SER A 385 -1.38 -40.08 -2.99
CA SER A 385 -1.33 -40.33 -1.54
C SER A 385 0.10 -40.23 -0.97
N ILE A 386 0.86 -39.24 -1.44
CA ILE A 386 2.23 -38.97 -0.98
C ILE A 386 2.25 -37.63 -0.24
N LEU A 387 3.04 -37.51 0.81
CA LEU A 387 3.23 -36.22 1.48
C LEU A 387 4.08 -35.30 0.59
N VAL A 388 3.48 -34.20 0.14
CA VAL A 388 4.15 -33.15 -0.64
C VAL A 388 4.26 -31.90 0.23
N ASN A 389 5.45 -31.32 0.34
CA ASN A 389 5.58 -29.97 0.88
C ASN A 389 5.11 -28.99 -0.21
N ILE A 390 3.79 -28.76 -0.27
CA ILE A 390 3.14 -27.92 -1.28
C ILE A 390 3.75 -26.51 -1.32
N PRO A 391 3.91 -25.78 -0.19
CA PRO A 391 4.51 -24.44 -0.22
C PRO A 391 5.89 -24.42 -0.88
N LEU A 392 6.76 -25.38 -0.54
CA LEU A 392 8.08 -25.46 -1.14
C LEU A 392 8.03 -25.81 -2.64
N CYS A 393 7.18 -26.75 -3.04
CA CYS A 393 7.04 -27.17 -4.43
C CYS A 393 6.52 -26.04 -5.32
N VAL A 394 5.50 -25.31 -4.85
CA VAL A 394 4.96 -24.13 -5.53
C VAL A 394 6.04 -23.06 -5.68
N ASP A 395 6.72 -22.69 -4.59
CA ASP A 395 7.69 -21.59 -4.61
C ASP A 395 8.94 -21.92 -5.45
N MET A 396 9.43 -23.16 -5.39
CA MET A 396 10.51 -23.65 -6.26
C MET A 396 10.13 -23.66 -7.74
N CYS A 397 8.91 -24.12 -8.06
CA CYS A 397 8.43 -24.18 -9.45
C CYS A 397 8.14 -22.78 -10.01
N LEU A 398 7.57 -21.90 -9.19
CA LEU A 398 7.41 -20.48 -9.51
C LEU A 398 8.77 -19.84 -9.79
N ASN A 399 9.75 -20.05 -8.91
CA ASN A 399 11.09 -19.50 -9.08
C ASN A 399 11.76 -19.99 -10.37
N TRP A 400 11.60 -21.26 -10.72
CA TRP A 400 12.06 -21.81 -12.00
C TRP A 400 11.36 -21.15 -13.21
N LEU A 401 10.03 -21.05 -13.19
CA LEU A 401 9.26 -20.46 -14.28
C LEU A 401 9.58 -18.98 -14.49
N LEU A 402 9.69 -18.19 -13.42
CA LEU A 402 10.08 -16.79 -13.48
C LEU A 402 11.52 -16.65 -14.01
N ASN A 403 12.43 -17.53 -13.61
CA ASN A 403 13.78 -17.57 -14.17
C ASN A 403 13.77 -17.76 -15.70
N VAL A 404 12.99 -18.73 -16.19
CA VAL A 404 12.90 -19.05 -17.61
C VAL A 404 12.16 -17.98 -18.42
N TYR A 405 11.04 -17.45 -17.91
CA TYR A 405 10.09 -16.67 -18.71
C TYR A 405 9.86 -15.22 -18.26
N ASP A 406 10.26 -14.84 -17.06
CA ASP A 406 10.22 -13.46 -16.53
C ASP A 406 11.57 -13.06 -15.93
N SER A 407 12.64 -13.14 -16.72
CA SER A 407 13.97 -12.69 -16.29
C SER A 407 14.01 -11.21 -15.82
N PRO A 408 13.23 -10.27 -16.41
CA PRO A 408 13.15 -8.89 -15.93
C PRO A 408 12.42 -8.70 -14.59
N ARG A 409 11.72 -9.71 -14.07
CA ARG A 409 10.92 -9.64 -12.83
C ARG A 409 9.83 -8.57 -12.90
N ASN A 410 9.07 -8.59 -13.99
CA ASN A 410 7.90 -7.72 -14.17
C ASN A 410 6.61 -8.31 -13.57
N GLY A 411 6.65 -9.57 -13.12
CA GLY A 411 5.51 -10.25 -12.50
C GLY A 411 4.45 -10.71 -13.50
N LYS A 412 4.81 -10.88 -14.78
CA LYS A 412 3.91 -11.26 -15.87
C LYS A 412 4.45 -12.45 -16.65
N MET A 413 3.60 -13.44 -16.89
CA MET A 413 3.94 -14.63 -17.67
C MET A 413 2.78 -15.02 -18.60
N ARG A 414 3.07 -15.34 -19.87
CA ARG A 414 2.03 -15.83 -20.78
C ARG A 414 1.58 -17.24 -20.39
N VAL A 415 0.31 -17.54 -20.57
CA VAL A 415 -0.25 -18.89 -20.39
C VAL A 415 0.51 -19.93 -21.24
N LEU A 416 0.90 -19.57 -22.47
CA LEU A 416 1.70 -20.45 -23.32
C LEU A 416 3.07 -20.79 -22.69
N SER A 417 3.73 -19.81 -22.06
CA SER A 417 5.02 -19.99 -21.36
C SER A 417 4.85 -20.90 -20.14
N PHE A 418 3.80 -20.67 -19.35
CA PHE A 418 3.45 -21.52 -18.20
C PHE A 418 3.23 -22.98 -18.62
N LYS A 419 2.39 -23.20 -19.64
CA LYS A 419 2.15 -24.54 -20.21
C LYS A 419 3.41 -25.16 -20.78
N MET A 420 4.23 -24.39 -21.52
CA MET A 420 5.48 -24.89 -22.09
C MET A 420 6.43 -25.41 -21.01
N GLY A 421 6.63 -24.65 -19.92
CA GLY A 421 7.49 -25.03 -18.81
C GLY A 421 7.04 -26.32 -18.13
N LEU A 422 5.75 -26.43 -17.81
CA LEU A 422 5.19 -27.58 -17.10
C LEU A 422 5.09 -28.83 -17.99
N VAL A 423 4.55 -28.72 -19.20
CA VAL A 423 4.36 -29.87 -20.11
C VAL A 423 5.69 -30.43 -20.59
N SER A 424 6.71 -29.59 -20.79
CA SER A 424 8.05 -30.09 -21.15
C SER A 424 8.63 -31.00 -20.07
N LEU A 425 8.36 -30.68 -18.80
CA LEU A 425 8.90 -31.37 -17.62
C LEU A 425 7.96 -32.40 -17.00
N CYS A 426 6.71 -32.56 -17.47
CA CYS A 426 5.80 -33.56 -16.94
C CYS A 426 6.22 -35.01 -17.29
N ASN A 427 5.59 -35.99 -16.68
CA ASN A 427 5.74 -37.41 -17.00
C ASN A 427 4.75 -37.85 -18.09
N ALA A 428 5.17 -37.73 -19.35
CA ALA A 428 4.41 -38.17 -20.51
C ALA A 428 5.34 -38.54 -21.66
N ASP A 429 4.82 -39.32 -22.61
CA ASP A 429 5.57 -39.64 -23.83
C ASP A 429 5.91 -38.36 -24.61
N VAL A 430 7.10 -38.34 -25.21
CA VAL A 430 7.58 -37.15 -25.92
C VAL A 430 6.67 -36.74 -27.09
N GLN A 431 6.05 -37.71 -27.78
CA GLN A 431 5.11 -37.40 -28.86
C GLN A 431 3.80 -36.80 -28.33
N GLU A 432 3.33 -37.22 -27.16
CA GLU A 432 2.14 -36.65 -26.53
C GLU A 432 2.38 -35.19 -26.11
N LYS A 433 3.56 -34.92 -25.53
CA LYS A 433 4.00 -33.55 -25.23
C LYS A 433 4.03 -32.69 -26.48
N TYR A 434 4.63 -33.17 -27.56
CA TYR A 434 4.66 -32.43 -28.84
C TYR A 434 3.27 -32.16 -29.39
N LYS A 435 2.38 -33.16 -29.39
CA LYS A 435 0.98 -32.98 -29.82
C LYS A 435 0.27 -31.93 -28.98
N TYR A 436 0.42 -31.99 -27.66
CA TYR A 436 -0.20 -31.04 -26.75
C TYR A 436 0.29 -29.62 -26.99
N LEU A 437 1.61 -29.43 -27.02
CA LEU A 437 2.26 -28.14 -27.21
C LEU A 437 1.94 -27.52 -28.57
N PHE A 438 1.97 -28.32 -29.64
CA PHE A 438 1.58 -27.87 -30.98
C PHE A 438 0.14 -27.35 -31.04
N ARG A 439 -0.79 -28.04 -30.35
CA ARG A 439 -2.19 -27.62 -30.27
C ARG A 439 -2.37 -26.28 -29.57
N GLN A 440 -1.46 -25.88 -28.66
CA GLN A 440 -1.56 -24.59 -27.96
C GLN A 440 -1.33 -23.38 -28.88
N VAL A 441 -0.70 -23.58 -30.04
CA VAL A 441 -0.45 -22.52 -31.04
C VAL A 441 -1.21 -22.76 -32.35
N SER A 442 -1.97 -23.85 -32.46
CA SER A 442 -2.73 -24.15 -33.67
C SER A 442 -3.98 -23.29 -33.76
N GLY A 443 -4.28 -22.78 -34.96
CA GLY A 443 -5.52 -22.06 -35.24
C GLY A 443 -6.74 -22.98 -35.38
N PRO A 444 -7.93 -22.40 -35.66
CA PRO A 444 -9.14 -23.16 -35.94
C PRO A 444 -8.91 -24.18 -37.07
N GLY A 445 -9.21 -25.46 -36.81
CA GLY A 445 -8.95 -26.56 -37.76
C GLY A 445 -7.60 -27.27 -37.60
N GLY A 446 -6.80 -26.93 -36.58
CA GLY A 446 -5.57 -27.66 -36.24
C GLY A 446 -4.37 -27.36 -37.15
N LEU A 447 -4.42 -26.23 -37.88
CA LEU A 447 -3.37 -25.74 -38.75
C LEU A 447 -2.53 -24.68 -38.04
N THR A 448 -1.22 -24.72 -38.22
CA THR A 448 -0.25 -23.77 -37.61
C THR A 448 0.60 -23.12 -38.70
N ASP A 449 0.61 -21.80 -38.78
CA ASP A 449 1.47 -21.05 -39.70
C ASP A 449 2.89 -20.83 -39.13
N GLN A 450 3.76 -20.16 -39.88
CA GLN A 450 5.15 -19.90 -39.46
C GLN A 450 5.23 -19.03 -38.20
N ARG A 451 4.33 -18.04 -38.05
CA ARG A 451 4.32 -17.13 -36.90
C ARG A 451 3.99 -17.88 -35.61
N HIS A 452 2.93 -18.69 -35.64
CA HIS A 452 2.50 -19.47 -34.49
C HIS A 452 3.51 -20.56 -34.12
N LEU A 453 4.15 -21.22 -35.11
CA LEU A 453 5.24 -22.14 -34.84
C LEU A 453 6.47 -21.42 -34.24
N SER A 454 6.77 -20.21 -34.71
CA SER A 454 7.85 -19.38 -34.16
C SER A 454 7.61 -19.07 -32.68
N LEU A 455 6.37 -18.74 -32.28
CA LEU A 455 5.99 -18.56 -30.87
C LEU A 455 6.30 -19.82 -30.05
N LEU A 456 5.89 -21.00 -30.52
CA LEU A 456 6.12 -22.26 -29.81
C LEU A 456 7.61 -22.55 -29.60
N LEU A 457 8.41 -22.44 -30.67
CA LEU A 457 9.85 -22.70 -30.60
C LEU A 457 10.56 -21.64 -29.75
N HIS A 458 10.08 -20.40 -29.76
CA HIS A 458 10.61 -19.34 -28.91
C HIS A 458 10.36 -19.61 -27.42
N GLU A 459 9.21 -20.18 -27.04
CA GLU A 459 8.97 -20.61 -25.65
C GLU A 459 9.84 -21.82 -25.28
N ALA A 460 10.02 -22.76 -26.20
CA ALA A 460 10.81 -23.97 -25.97
C ALA A 460 12.29 -23.67 -25.75
N ILE A 461 12.87 -22.72 -26.51
CA ILE A 461 14.30 -22.40 -26.43
C ILE A 461 14.69 -21.64 -25.16
N GLN A 462 13.73 -21.05 -24.44
CA GLN A 462 14.02 -20.38 -23.16
C GLN A 462 14.52 -21.37 -22.09
N ILE A 463 14.04 -22.61 -22.10
CA ILE A 463 14.41 -23.64 -21.13
C ILE A 463 15.93 -23.94 -21.17
N PRO A 464 16.53 -24.32 -22.31
CA PRO A 464 17.99 -24.50 -22.39
C PRO A 464 18.76 -23.17 -22.27
N ARG A 465 18.15 -22.03 -22.62
CA ARG A 465 18.75 -20.71 -22.39
C ARG A 465 18.95 -20.42 -20.91
N GLN A 466 17.97 -20.74 -20.06
CA GLN A 466 18.08 -20.57 -18.61
C GLN A 466 19.21 -21.41 -17.99
N LEU A 467 19.55 -22.54 -18.62
CA LEU A 467 20.68 -23.38 -18.20
C LEU A 467 22.03 -22.96 -18.79
N GLY A 468 22.07 -21.89 -19.59
CA GLY A 468 23.26 -21.41 -20.28
C GLY A 468 23.69 -22.26 -21.48
N GLU A 469 22.78 -23.07 -22.04
CA GLU A 469 23.12 -24.08 -23.06
C GLU A 469 22.56 -23.73 -24.46
N VAL A 470 21.91 -22.58 -24.63
CA VAL A 470 21.20 -22.18 -25.88
C VAL A 470 22.09 -22.17 -27.13
N ALA A 471 23.39 -21.89 -26.99
CA ALA A 471 24.33 -21.88 -28.11
C ALA A 471 24.48 -23.27 -28.77
N ALA A 472 24.22 -24.35 -28.03
CA ALA A 472 24.20 -25.70 -28.58
C ALA A 472 22.92 -25.98 -29.38
N PHE A 473 21.83 -25.25 -29.14
CA PHE A 473 20.51 -25.55 -29.72
C PHE A 473 20.10 -24.58 -30.85
N GLY A 474 21.07 -24.00 -31.54
CA GLY A 474 20.84 -23.09 -32.67
C GLY A 474 20.73 -21.61 -32.27
N GLY A 475 20.98 -21.26 -31.01
CA GLY A 475 20.86 -19.89 -30.51
C GLY A 475 19.41 -19.48 -30.23
N SER A 476 19.20 -18.22 -29.86
CA SER A 476 17.86 -17.68 -29.53
C SER A 476 16.99 -17.41 -30.77
N ASN A 477 17.59 -17.35 -31.96
CA ASN A 477 16.84 -17.12 -33.20
C ASN A 477 16.26 -18.44 -33.71
N VAL A 478 14.93 -18.59 -33.63
CA VAL A 478 14.22 -19.83 -33.99
C VAL A 478 13.85 -19.91 -35.48
N GLU A 479 13.97 -18.83 -36.25
CA GLU A 479 13.56 -18.76 -37.65
C GLU A 479 14.19 -19.84 -38.55
N PRO A 480 15.48 -20.23 -38.40
CA PRO A 480 16.03 -21.35 -39.16
C PRO A 480 15.32 -22.68 -38.86
N SER A 481 14.87 -22.89 -37.62
CA SER A 481 14.13 -24.09 -37.20
C SER A 481 12.71 -24.08 -37.75
N VAL A 482 12.03 -22.93 -37.73
CA VAL A 482 10.70 -22.74 -38.36
C VAL A 482 10.78 -23.08 -39.84
N ARG A 483 11.73 -22.49 -40.58
CA ARG A 483 11.96 -22.80 -42.00
C ARG A 483 12.29 -24.26 -42.22
N SER A 484 13.07 -24.88 -41.33
CA SER A 484 13.37 -26.31 -41.42
C SER A 484 12.12 -27.18 -41.25
N CYS A 485 11.21 -26.84 -40.35
CA CYS A 485 9.97 -27.58 -40.16
C CYS A 485 9.04 -27.47 -41.38
N PHE A 486 8.92 -26.28 -41.97
CA PHE A 486 8.08 -26.06 -43.15
C PHE A 486 8.60 -26.76 -44.41
N ARG A 487 9.87 -27.21 -44.46
CA ARG A 487 10.37 -28.06 -45.55
C ARG A 487 9.75 -29.46 -45.58
N VAL A 488 9.18 -29.93 -44.47
CA VAL A 488 8.44 -31.20 -44.40
C VAL A 488 7.08 -31.08 -45.11
N ALA A 489 6.57 -29.85 -45.27
CA ALA A 489 5.30 -29.55 -45.93
C ALA A 489 5.50 -28.51 -47.05
N PRO A 490 6.25 -28.84 -48.13
CA PRO A 490 6.64 -27.87 -49.15
C PRO A 490 5.41 -27.25 -49.83
N GLY A 491 5.44 -25.92 -49.99
CA GLY A 491 4.38 -25.15 -50.66
C GLY A 491 3.11 -24.92 -49.83
N LYS A 492 3.02 -25.43 -48.60
CA LYS A 492 1.87 -25.17 -47.71
C LYS A 492 2.11 -23.93 -46.85
N PRO A 493 1.12 -23.02 -46.70
CA PRO A 493 1.24 -21.84 -45.84
C PRO A 493 1.10 -22.18 -44.34
N ALA A 494 0.56 -23.36 -44.02
CA ALA A 494 0.41 -23.86 -42.66
C ALA A 494 0.67 -25.38 -42.61
N ILE A 495 1.04 -25.88 -41.42
CA ILE A 495 1.33 -27.29 -41.15
C ILE A 495 0.32 -27.88 -40.17
N GLU A 496 0.11 -29.19 -40.28
CA GLU A 496 -0.64 -29.99 -39.31
C GLU A 496 0.30 -30.67 -38.31
N VAL A 497 -0.27 -31.18 -37.22
CA VAL A 497 0.48 -31.91 -36.17
C VAL A 497 1.29 -33.09 -36.71
N SER A 498 0.80 -33.77 -37.76
CA SER A 498 1.50 -34.87 -38.43
C SER A 498 2.86 -34.46 -38.97
N HIS A 499 2.91 -33.36 -39.72
CA HIS A 499 4.15 -32.79 -40.28
C HIS A 499 5.11 -32.33 -39.17
N PHE A 500 4.58 -31.75 -38.08
CA PHE A 500 5.39 -31.36 -36.93
C PHE A 500 6.01 -32.57 -36.20
N LEU A 501 5.25 -33.66 -36.05
CA LEU A 501 5.75 -34.91 -35.47
C LEU A 501 6.80 -35.58 -36.36
N GLU A 502 6.63 -35.54 -37.68
CA GLU A 502 7.64 -35.99 -38.63
C GLU A 502 8.94 -35.17 -38.47
N TRP A 503 8.84 -33.85 -38.43
CA TRP A 503 10.01 -32.98 -38.22
C TRP A 503 10.71 -33.24 -36.88
N THR A 504 9.96 -33.32 -35.78
CA THR A 504 10.53 -33.58 -34.44
C THR A 504 11.12 -34.99 -34.28
N SER A 505 10.64 -35.97 -35.06
CA SER A 505 11.23 -37.32 -35.11
C SER A 505 12.65 -37.35 -35.67
N LEU A 506 13.03 -36.31 -36.43
CA LEU A 506 14.40 -36.10 -36.91
C LEU A 506 15.31 -35.47 -35.85
N GLU A 507 14.79 -35.23 -34.64
CA GLU A 507 15.48 -34.64 -33.50
C GLU A 507 16.18 -33.31 -33.86
N PRO A 508 15.42 -32.29 -34.31
CA PRO A 508 15.98 -31.04 -34.78
C PRO A 508 16.74 -30.33 -33.65
N GLN A 509 17.81 -29.65 -34.00
CA GLN A 509 18.76 -29.08 -33.04
C GLN A 509 18.10 -28.16 -32.00
N SER A 510 17.02 -27.45 -32.33
CA SER A 510 16.30 -26.58 -31.38
C SER A 510 15.45 -27.34 -30.34
N MET A 511 15.05 -28.58 -30.61
CA MET A 511 14.14 -29.37 -29.76
C MET A 511 14.76 -30.65 -29.19
N VAL A 512 15.93 -31.06 -29.67
CA VAL A 512 16.58 -32.34 -29.33
C VAL A 512 16.83 -32.56 -27.83
N TRP A 513 16.87 -31.50 -27.02
CA TRP A 513 17.00 -31.63 -25.56
C TRP A 513 15.81 -32.36 -24.91
N LEU A 514 14.59 -32.24 -25.46
CA LEU A 514 13.38 -32.85 -24.90
C LEU A 514 13.32 -34.39 -25.10
N PRO A 515 13.55 -34.96 -26.30
CA PRO A 515 13.59 -36.41 -26.46
C PRO A 515 14.80 -37.02 -25.74
N VAL A 516 15.92 -36.30 -25.64
CA VAL A 516 17.08 -36.76 -24.85
C VAL A 516 16.74 -36.79 -23.35
N LEU A 517 16.00 -35.80 -22.82
CA LEU A 517 15.48 -35.81 -21.44
C LEU A 517 14.63 -37.06 -21.18
N HIS A 518 13.73 -37.40 -22.10
CA HIS A 518 12.92 -38.62 -21.99
C HIS A 518 13.79 -39.89 -21.97
N ARG A 519 14.80 -39.98 -22.85
CA ARG A 519 15.75 -41.10 -22.83
C ARG A 519 16.54 -41.17 -21.52
N VAL A 520 16.96 -40.03 -20.97
CA VAL A 520 17.66 -39.96 -19.68
C VAL A 520 16.76 -40.52 -18.57
N ALA A 521 15.50 -40.10 -18.51
CA ALA A 521 14.54 -40.59 -17.52
C ALA A 521 14.33 -42.11 -17.62
N ALA A 522 14.16 -42.66 -18.83
CA ALA A 522 14.00 -44.10 -19.05
C ALA A 522 15.28 -44.90 -18.73
N ALA A 523 16.46 -44.32 -18.96
CA ALA A 523 17.74 -44.99 -18.71
C ALA A 523 18.01 -45.19 -17.22
N GLU A 524 17.57 -44.28 -16.34
CA GLU A 524 17.91 -44.29 -14.90
C GLU A 524 17.61 -45.61 -14.18
N SER A 525 16.48 -46.25 -14.51
CA SER A 525 16.07 -47.53 -13.92
C SER A 525 16.59 -48.75 -14.68
N THR A 526 17.19 -48.55 -15.86
CA THR A 526 17.60 -49.63 -16.76
C THR A 526 18.97 -50.21 -16.36
N LYS A 527 19.04 -51.54 -16.37
CA LYS A 527 20.27 -52.32 -16.16
C LYS A 527 20.55 -53.21 -17.36
N HIS A 528 21.77 -53.13 -17.88
CA HIS A 528 22.25 -53.97 -18.96
C HIS A 528 23.26 -54.98 -18.41
N GLN A 529 23.03 -56.26 -18.68
CA GLN A 529 23.96 -57.36 -18.41
C GLN A 529 25.15 -57.33 -19.39
N ALA A 530 25.91 -56.26 -19.36
CA ALA A 530 27.07 -55.99 -20.18
C ALA A 530 28.16 -55.37 -19.29
N LYS A 531 29.43 -55.68 -19.60
CA LYS A 531 30.59 -55.15 -18.88
C LYS A 531 31.17 -53.97 -19.64
N CYS A 532 31.34 -52.83 -18.97
CA CYS A 532 31.96 -51.66 -19.57
C CYS A 532 33.40 -51.97 -19.99
N TYR A 533 33.75 -51.69 -21.24
CA TYR A 533 35.07 -51.90 -21.79
C TYR A 533 36.12 -51.00 -21.12
N VAL A 534 35.73 -49.80 -20.69
CA VAL A 534 36.64 -48.79 -20.11
C VAL A 534 36.83 -49.00 -18.61
N CYS A 535 35.79 -48.81 -17.80
CA CYS A 535 35.89 -48.90 -16.32
C CYS A 535 35.65 -50.30 -15.76
N LYS A 536 35.33 -51.29 -16.61
CA LYS A 536 35.07 -52.69 -16.22
C LYS A 536 33.85 -52.93 -15.30
N GLN A 537 33.05 -51.89 -15.03
CA GLN A 537 31.79 -52.00 -14.27
C GLN A 537 30.78 -52.93 -14.96
N CYS A 538 30.13 -53.79 -14.18
CA CYS A 538 29.07 -54.70 -14.61
C CYS A 538 28.09 -54.91 -13.43
N PRO A 539 26.76 -54.86 -13.64
CA PRO A 539 26.08 -54.48 -14.89
C PRO A 539 26.24 -52.99 -15.19
N ILE A 540 26.11 -52.60 -16.48
CA ILE A 540 26.00 -51.20 -16.86
C ILE A 540 24.60 -50.72 -16.41
N LYS A 541 24.56 -49.64 -15.62
CA LYS A 541 23.34 -48.94 -15.21
C LYS A 541 23.21 -47.66 -16.03
N GLY A 542 22.01 -47.24 -16.39
CA GLY A 542 21.82 -46.09 -17.28
C GLY A 542 22.08 -46.45 -18.74
N PHE A 543 22.52 -45.47 -19.53
CA PHE A 543 22.83 -45.70 -20.93
C PHE A 543 23.95 -46.73 -21.14
N ARG A 544 23.75 -47.57 -22.17
CA ARG A 544 24.76 -48.46 -22.74
C ARG A 544 25.07 -48.02 -24.17
N TYR A 545 26.35 -47.78 -24.43
CA TYR A 545 26.86 -47.41 -25.75
C TYR A 545 27.62 -48.58 -26.36
N ARG A 546 27.09 -49.17 -27.43
CA ARG A 546 27.69 -50.33 -28.10
C ARG A 546 28.41 -49.93 -29.37
N SER A 547 29.66 -50.37 -29.54
CA SER A 547 30.37 -50.20 -30.81
C SER A 547 29.77 -51.11 -31.89
N LEU A 548 29.46 -50.55 -33.06
CA LEU A 548 29.10 -51.33 -34.26
C LEU A 548 30.29 -51.63 -35.17
N LYS A 549 31.52 -51.52 -34.65
CA LYS A 549 32.73 -51.90 -35.38
C LYS A 549 33.57 -52.93 -34.64
N GLN A 550 33.60 -52.85 -33.31
CA GLN A 550 34.28 -53.81 -32.46
C GLN A 550 33.26 -54.72 -31.78
N PHE A 551 33.46 -56.04 -31.90
CA PHE A 551 32.61 -57.00 -31.21
C PHE A 551 32.70 -56.83 -29.69
N ASN A 552 31.56 -56.90 -29.02
CA ASN A 552 31.44 -56.89 -27.55
C ASN A 552 32.13 -55.71 -26.85
N VAL A 553 32.20 -54.55 -27.52
CA VAL A 553 32.65 -53.30 -26.90
C VAL A 553 31.44 -52.50 -26.49
N ASP A 554 31.14 -52.57 -25.20
CA ASP A 554 30.09 -51.81 -24.53
C ASP A 554 30.72 -50.77 -23.61
N ILE A 555 30.17 -49.56 -23.59
CA ILE A 555 30.69 -48.44 -22.80
C ILE A 555 29.53 -47.91 -21.95
N CYS A 556 29.78 -47.72 -20.65
CA CYS A 556 28.77 -47.15 -19.75
C CYS A 556 28.60 -45.65 -19.97
N GLN A 557 27.44 -45.13 -19.53
CA GLN A 557 27.10 -43.70 -19.50
C GLN A 557 28.26 -42.80 -19.08
N THR A 558 28.83 -43.02 -17.90
CA THR A 558 29.90 -42.16 -17.36
C THR A 558 31.13 -42.14 -18.26
N CYS A 559 31.58 -43.30 -18.75
CA CYS A 559 32.78 -43.37 -19.57
C CYS A 559 32.57 -42.72 -20.95
N PHE A 560 31.40 -42.94 -21.55
CA PHE A 560 31.07 -42.36 -22.85
C PHE A 560 30.93 -40.84 -22.77
N LEU A 561 30.10 -40.34 -21.86
CA LEU A 561 29.75 -38.91 -21.77
C LEU A 561 30.91 -38.02 -21.31
N THR A 562 31.83 -38.53 -20.48
CA THR A 562 33.06 -37.81 -20.11
C THR A 562 34.21 -38.07 -21.10
N GLY A 563 34.00 -38.94 -22.09
CA GLY A 563 35.00 -39.32 -23.08
C GLY A 563 36.24 -39.98 -22.49
N ARG A 564 36.08 -40.80 -21.43
CA ARG A 564 37.17 -41.64 -20.89
C ARG A 564 37.52 -42.72 -21.91
N THR A 565 38.82 -42.90 -22.17
CA THR A 565 39.30 -43.93 -23.11
C THR A 565 40.40 -44.77 -22.48
N THR A 566 40.46 -46.05 -22.83
CA THR A 566 41.61 -46.92 -22.52
C THR A 566 42.61 -46.83 -23.68
N LYS A 567 43.85 -46.44 -23.41
CA LYS A 567 44.97 -46.32 -24.39
C LYS A 567 44.86 -45.20 -25.44
N GLY A 568 44.22 -44.07 -25.13
CA GLY A 568 44.28 -42.85 -25.96
C GLY A 568 43.63 -42.91 -27.34
N LYS A 569 42.93 -43.99 -27.70
CA LYS A 569 42.21 -44.10 -28.98
C LYS A 569 40.87 -43.36 -28.89
N LYS A 570 40.71 -42.28 -29.66
CA LYS A 570 39.42 -41.58 -29.83
C LYS A 570 38.35 -42.56 -30.34
N LEU A 571 37.14 -42.47 -29.81
CA LEU A 571 35.97 -43.27 -30.18
C LEU A 571 35.45 -42.88 -31.57
N HIS A 572 36.20 -43.24 -32.62
CA HIS A 572 35.92 -42.82 -34.00
C HIS A 572 35.01 -43.79 -34.77
N TYR A 573 34.27 -44.63 -34.06
CA TYR A 573 33.48 -45.72 -34.63
C TYR A 573 31.98 -45.47 -34.48
N PRO A 574 31.14 -46.02 -35.37
CA PRO A 574 29.70 -46.00 -35.18
C PRO A 574 29.33 -46.64 -33.84
N ILE A 575 28.56 -45.92 -33.04
CA ILE A 575 28.09 -46.36 -31.71
C ILE A 575 26.56 -46.34 -31.75
N MET A 576 25.95 -47.39 -31.21
CA MET A 576 24.52 -47.44 -30.92
C MET A 576 24.27 -47.15 -29.45
N GLU A 577 23.31 -46.28 -29.20
CA GLU A 577 22.77 -46.02 -27.88
C GLU A 577 21.67 -47.03 -27.51
N TYR A 578 21.72 -47.51 -26.27
CA TYR A 578 20.67 -48.29 -25.63
C TYR A 578 20.32 -47.67 -24.28
N TYR A 579 19.02 -47.46 -24.05
CA TYR A 579 18.44 -46.92 -22.82
C TYR A 579 17.29 -47.77 -22.27
N THR A 580 16.88 -48.81 -23.00
CA THR A 580 15.93 -49.85 -22.58
C THR A 580 16.59 -51.24 -22.64
N PRO A 581 16.08 -52.25 -21.92
CA PRO A 581 16.60 -53.62 -22.00
C PRO A 581 16.61 -54.15 -23.43
N THR A 582 17.77 -54.65 -23.88
CA THR A 582 17.99 -55.08 -25.26
C THR A 582 17.28 -56.40 -25.54
N THR A 583 16.42 -56.42 -26.55
CA THR A 583 15.73 -57.63 -27.03
C THR A 583 16.68 -58.57 -27.78
N SER A 584 16.32 -59.84 -27.92
CA SER A 584 17.10 -60.83 -28.69
C SER A 584 17.24 -60.46 -30.17
N GLY A 585 16.19 -59.90 -30.77
CA GLY A 585 16.19 -59.44 -32.17
C GLY A 585 17.14 -58.26 -32.43
N GLU A 586 17.25 -57.32 -31.49
CA GLU A 586 18.20 -56.20 -31.58
C GLU A 586 19.65 -56.68 -31.49
N LYS A 587 19.94 -57.64 -30.58
CA LYS A 587 21.27 -58.24 -30.48
C LYS A 587 21.71 -58.90 -31.79
N MET A 588 20.80 -59.58 -32.50
CA MET A 588 21.07 -60.20 -33.80
C MET A 588 21.31 -59.16 -34.91
N ARG A 589 20.49 -58.09 -34.94
CA ARG A 589 20.64 -56.98 -35.90
C ARG A 589 21.99 -56.26 -35.74
N ASP A 590 22.41 -56.02 -34.50
CA ASP A 590 23.69 -55.42 -34.19
C ASP A 590 24.88 -56.29 -34.54
N PHE A 591 24.75 -57.60 -34.33
CA PHE A 591 25.77 -58.56 -34.74
C PHE A 591 25.98 -58.53 -36.26
N ALA A 592 24.89 -58.57 -37.04
CA ALA A 592 24.93 -58.45 -38.50
C ALA A 592 25.51 -57.10 -38.96
N LYS A 593 25.13 -55.98 -38.33
CA LYS A 593 25.70 -54.65 -38.61
C LYS A 593 27.20 -54.57 -38.28
N THR A 594 27.62 -55.16 -37.16
CA THR A 594 29.04 -55.19 -36.75
C THR A 594 29.90 -55.99 -37.72
N LEU A 595 29.40 -57.14 -38.19
CA LEU A 595 30.03 -57.92 -39.26
C LEU A 595 30.20 -57.08 -40.54
N LYS A 596 29.13 -56.45 -41.02
CA LYS A 596 29.16 -55.59 -42.22
C LYS A 596 30.13 -54.41 -42.09
N ASN A 597 30.20 -53.82 -40.90
CA ASN A 597 31.06 -52.66 -40.61
C ASN A 597 32.53 -53.01 -40.41
N LYS A 598 32.85 -54.25 -40.02
CA LYS A 598 34.24 -54.70 -39.85
C LYS A 598 35.02 -54.69 -41.17
N PHE A 599 34.34 -54.96 -42.29
CA PHE A 599 34.92 -54.94 -43.64
C PHE A 599 35.00 -53.54 -44.27
N ARG A 600 34.52 -52.49 -43.58
CA ARG A 600 34.52 -51.11 -44.10
C ARG A 600 35.76 -50.34 -43.64
N SER A 601 36.39 -49.64 -44.59
CA SER A 601 37.63 -48.89 -44.37
C SER A 601 37.45 -47.70 -43.43
N LYS A 602 38.55 -47.15 -42.89
CA LYS A 602 38.50 -45.93 -42.06
C LYS A 602 37.94 -44.74 -42.86
N GLN A 603 38.34 -44.59 -44.11
CA GLN A 603 37.84 -43.55 -45.03
C GLN A 603 36.33 -43.65 -45.29
N TYR A 604 35.76 -44.86 -45.34
CA TYR A 604 34.32 -45.06 -45.47
C TYR A 604 33.54 -44.39 -44.33
N PHE A 605 34.00 -44.54 -43.08
CA PHE A 605 33.33 -43.94 -41.92
C PHE A 605 33.62 -42.44 -41.76
N THR A 606 34.69 -41.93 -42.36
CA THR A 606 34.93 -40.49 -42.45
C THR A 606 33.98 -39.82 -43.44
N LYS A 607 33.70 -40.46 -44.59
CA LYS A 607 32.74 -39.98 -45.60
C LYS A 607 31.27 -40.26 -45.23
N HIS A 608 31.02 -41.30 -44.44
CA HIS A 608 29.69 -41.70 -43.97
C HIS A 608 29.70 -41.88 -42.44
N PRO A 609 29.70 -40.77 -41.67
CA PRO A 609 29.64 -40.82 -40.21
C PRO A 609 28.28 -41.36 -39.75
N GLN A 610 28.19 -42.67 -39.51
CA GLN A 610 27.02 -43.29 -38.89
C GLN A 610 27.12 -43.14 -37.37
N ARG A 611 26.65 -42.01 -36.84
CA ARG A 611 26.57 -41.82 -35.38
C ARG A 611 25.16 -42.23 -34.93
N GLY A 612 25.04 -43.32 -34.16
CA GLY A 612 23.80 -43.71 -33.48
C GLY A 612 23.64 -43.02 -32.11
N TYR A 613 24.25 -41.83 -31.99
CA TYR A 613 24.19 -40.90 -30.87
C TYR A 613 24.30 -39.49 -31.46
N LEU A 614 23.69 -38.48 -30.82
CA LEU A 614 23.60 -37.12 -31.35
C LEU A 614 24.74 -36.20 -30.87
N PRO A 615 25.74 -35.88 -31.70
CA PRO A 615 26.73 -34.86 -31.41
C PRO A 615 26.15 -33.46 -31.73
N VAL A 616 25.53 -32.81 -30.76
CA VAL A 616 25.16 -31.41 -30.94
C VAL A 616 26.40 -30.55 -30.72
N GLN A 617 27.04 -30.13 -31.82
CA GLN A 617 28.22 -29.25 -31.79
C GLN A 617 27.78 -27.82 -31.52
N SER A 618 28.49 -27.13 -30.63
CA SER A 618 28.28 -25.70 -30.45
C SER A 618 28.79 -24.94 -31.68
N VAL A 619 28.11 -23.86 -32.08
CA VAL A 619 28.49 -23.06 -33.26
C VAL A 619 29.94 -22.56 -33.15
N LEU A 620 30.43 -22.34 -31.93
CA LEU A 620 31.82 -21.92 -31.65
C LEU A 620 32.87 -23.03 -31.86
N GLU A 621 32.50 -24.32 -31.74
CA GLU A 621 33.46 -25.42 -31.96
C GLU A 621 33.70 -25.71 -33.45
N ALA A 622 32.82 -25.26 -34.34
CA ALA A 622 32.93 -25.50 -35.77
C ALA A 622 34.16 -24.81 -36.40
N GLU A 623 34.60 -23.67 -35.84
CA GLU A 623 35.77 -22.93 -36.35
C GLU A 623 37.12 -23.57 -35.97
N SER A 624 37.14 -24.53 -35.04
CA SER A 624 38.38 -25.18 -34.58
C SER A 624 38.77 -26.42 -35.39
N SER A 625 38.01 -26.78 -36.42
CA SER A 625 38.20 -28.02 -37.21
C SER A 625 38.85 -27.81 -38.59
N GLU A 626 39.30 -26.60 -38.90
CA GLU A 626 40.13 -26.30 -40.09
C GLU A 626 41.46 -25.67 -39.66
N THR A 627 42.35 -26.51 -39.13
CA THR A 627 43.83 -26.42 -39.16
C THR A 627 44.38 -27.81 -38.84
#